data_AF-A0A6J1K6D8-F1
#
_entry.id   AF-A0A6J1K6D8-F1
#
_cell.length_a   1.000
_cell.length_b   1.000
_cell.length_c   1.000
_cell.angle_alpha   90.00
_cell.angle_beta   90.00
_cell.angle_gamma   90.00
#
_symmetry.space_group_name_H-M   'P 1'
#
loop_
_entity.id
_entity.type
_entity.pdbx_description
1 polymer ?
#
loop_
_entity_poly.entity_id
_entity_poly.type
_entity_poly.pdbx_seq_one_letter_code
_entity_poly.pdbx_strand_id
1 'polypeptide(L)'
;MALCAVEGGCPSDYVAIAFAALCMTLLIFRSILPYVIYKIPLPKGSRFWIPVIQVFASLNLLLSIVISLSFLKLKRRRWRSCYIWAVWIEGPLGFGLLLSSRITQTFQLYYIFVKRRLPPIKTYIFLPLILLPWISGATFINVKKPLNYRCHMRPQWIAPIMSLHILYVATLIVLTWAVRHIEFRFDELRDLWKGVIVSASSIGVWLSAYITNEIHEEILGLQVASRFLLLVMASILVLTFFSISSSQPLLSQISLRKRESLEYDSMGQALGIPDSGLLLQREPETVMDPNEPLEKLLLNKRFRQSFMAFADSCLAGENVHFYDEVHELGKLPLDDPVRRIYMARHIIDNYISPGATMEVNISYRCRQEILTTSDLADPNLFNNALNELIQLIKMNLAKDFWSSMFFLKLKEETSMRSNGREIEQITSWNLSPRLSSVQGADDPFHQEQFPKGAGHDSTYYSDH
;
A
#
# COMPACT_ATOMS: atom_id res chain seq x y z
N MET A 1 -47.86 9.49 8.30
CA MET A 1 -47.00 8.29 8.32
C MET A 1 -47.32 7.33 7.17
N ALA A 2 -48.58 6.90 6.97
CA ALA A 2 -48.90 5.92 5.91
C ALA A 2 -48.56 6.36 4.47
N LEU A 3 -48.73 7.64 4.12
CA LEU A 3 -48.45 8.13 2.76
C LEU A 3 -46.94 8.17 2.43
N CYS A 4 -46.09 8.56 3.38
CA CYS A 4 -44.63 8.62 3.17
C CYS A 4 -43.97 7.24 3.17
N ALA A 5 -44.58 6.25 3.83
CA ALA A 5 -44.10 4.87 3.79
C ALA A 5 -44.15 4.32 2.35
N VAL A 6 -45.20 4.65 1.60
CA VAL A 6 -45.40 4.18 0.21
C VAL A 6 -44.75 5.11 -0.82
N GLU A 7 -44.85 6.43 -0.65
CA GLU A 7 -44.36 7.41 -1.64
C GLU A 7 -42.90 7.86 -1.42
N GLY A 8 -42.30 7.51 -0.29
CA GLY A 8 -41.01 8.05 0.15
C GLY A 8 -41.13 9.40 0.87
N GLY A 9 -39.98 9.93 1.28
CA GLY A 9 -39.89 11.25 1.93
C GLY A 9 -40.33 11.26 3.40
N CYS A 10 -40.22 10.13 4.11
CA CYS A 10 -40.31 10.15 5.57
C CYS A 10 -39.07 10.86 6.17
N PRO A 11 -39.15 11.44 7.38
CA PRO A 11 -37.99 12.07 8.03
C PRO A 11 -36.75 11.17 8.11
N SER A 12 -36.94 9.87 8.37
CA SER A 12 -35.89 8.85 8.37
C SER A 12 -35.19 8.71 7.01
N ASP A 13 -35.92 8.87 5.90
CA ASP A 13 -35.38 8.74 4.55
C ASP A 13 -34.37 9.87 4.27
N TYR A 14 -34.69 11.10 4.66
CA TYR A 14 -33.79 12.24 4.53
C TYR A 14 -32.53 12.07 5.38
N VAL A 15 -32.66 11.57 6.62
CA VAL A 15 -31.52 11.28 7.48
C VAL A 15 -30.61 10.23 6.87
N ALA A 16 -31.18 9.14 6.34
CA ALA A 16 -30.39 8.08 5.69
C ALA A 16 -29.71 8.56 4.41
N ILE A 17 -30.38 9.38 3.58
CA ILE A 17 -29.77 10.00 2.39
C ILE A 17 -28.62 10.93 2.80
N ALA A 18 -28.82 11.77 3.83
CA ALA A 18 -27.78 12.67 4.32
C ALA A 18 -26.55 11.89 4.84
N PHE A 19 -26.80 10.80 5.57
CA PHE A 19 -25.75 9.89 6.02
C PHE A 19 -25.00 9.24 4.85
N ALA A 20 -25.72 8.73 3.85
CA ALA A 20 -25.13 8.16 2.64
C ALA A 20 -24.30 9.18 1.86
N ALA A 21 -24.80 10.42 1.72
CA ALA A 21 -24.08 11.51 1.07
C ALA A 21 -22.79 11.87 1.84
N LEU A 22 -22.86 11.97 3.17
CA LEU A 22 -21.68 12.19 4.01
C LEU A 22 -20.64 11.07 3.83
N CYS A 23 -21.08 9.82 3.84
CA CYS A 23 -20.22 8.66 3.61
C CYS A 23 -19.53 8.74 2.24
N MET A 24 -20.28 9.06 1.18
CA MET A 24 -19.71 9.23 -0.17
C MET A 24 -18.72 10.39 -0.24
N THR A 25 -18.99 11.52 0.41
CA THR A 25 -18.05 12.64 0.49
C THR A 25 -16.76 12.23 1.20
N LEU A 26 -16.85 11.51 2.31
CA LEU A 26 -15.69 11.00 3.05
C LEU A 26 -14.86 10.03 2.21
N LEU A 27 -15.49 9.14 1.44
CA LEU A 27 -14.81 8.26 0.50
C LEU A 27 -14.06 9.01 -0.57
N ILE A 28 -14.73 9.95 -1.24
CA ILE A 28 -14.15 10.73 -2.33
C ILE A 28 -12.98 11.53 -1.79
N PHE A 29 -13.16 12.21 -0.66
CA PHE A 29 -12.10 12.93 0.02
C PHE A 29 -10.91 12.00 0.30
N ARG A 30 -11.13 10.85 0.92
CA ARG A 30 -10.07 9.88 1.23
C ARG A 30 -9.39 9.30 -0.02
N SER A 31 -10.12 9.18 -1.14
CA SER A 31 -9.57 8.70 -2.41
C SER A 31 -8.71 9.74 -3.12
N ILE A 32 -9.02 11.02 -2.96
CA ILE A 32 -8.36 12.14 -3.65
C ILE A 32 -7.23 12.74 -2.81
N LEU A 33 -7.35 12.70 -1.47
CA LEU A 33 -6.39 13.27 -0.51
C LEU A 33 -4.92 12.94 -0.82
N PRO A 34 -4.56 11.68 -1.13
CA PRO A 34 -3.19 11.29 -1.44
C PRO A 34 -2.59 12.05 -2.63
N TYR A 35 -3.42 12.35 -3.62
CA TYR A 35 -2.97 12.97 -4.87
C TYR A 35 -2.95 14.49 -4.79
N VAL A 36 -3.91 15.09 -4.08
CA VAL A 36 -4.05 16.55 -3.99
C VAL A 36 -3.13 17.15 -2.93
N ILE A 37 -3.10 16.58 -1.72
CA ILE A 37 -2.32 17.15 -0.62
C ILE A 37 -0.87 16.70 -0.69
N TYR A 38 -0.65 15.41 -0.91
CA TYR A 38 0.69 14.82 -0.85
C TYR A 38 1.43 14.80 -2.19
N LYS A 39 0.79 15.30 -3.27
CA LYS A 39 1.34 15.34 -4.64
C LYS A 39 1.95 14.00 -5.09
N ILE A 40 1.35 12.90 -4.65
CA ILE A 40 1.85 11.56 -5.01
C ILE A 40 1.63 11.36 -6.51
N PRO A 41 2.66 10.95 -7.28
CA PRO A 41 2.49 10.68 -8.70
C PRO A 41 1.42 9.60 -8.91
N LEU A 42 0.54 9.82 -9.88
CA LEU A 42 -0.54 8.88 -10.14
C LEU A 42 0.06 7.51 -10.50
N PRO A 43 -0.29 6.44 -9.78
CA PRO A 43 0.19 5.11 -10.13
C PRO A 43 -0.32 4.75 -11.52
N LYS A 44 0.58 4.37 -12.43
CA LYS A 44 0.18 3.90 -13.76
C LYS A 44 -0.38 2.47 -13.68
N GLY A 45 -1.34 2.15 -14.54
CA GLY A 45 -1.85 0.78 -14.71
C GLY A 45 -2.91 0.33 -13.69
N SER A 46 -3.02 -0.98 -13.48
CA SER A 46 -4.18 -1.59 -12.81
C SER A 46 -4.37 -1.20 -11.33
N ARG A 47 -3.33 -0.72 -10.64
CA ARG A 47 -3.41 -0.29 -9.24
C ARG A 47 -4.25 0.97 -9.06
N PHE A 48 -4.29 1.85 -10.06
CA PHE A 48 -5.12 3.06 -10.04
C PHE A 48 -6.59 2.75 -10.32
N TRP A 49 -6.85 1.82 -11.23
CA TRP A 49 -8.20 1.54 -11.68
C TRP A 49 -9.06 0.85 -10.62
N ILE A 50 -8.50 0.02 -9.74
CA ILE A 50 -9.30 -0.69 -8.73
C ILE A 50 -9.99 0.28 -7.74
N PRO A 51 -9.28 1.22 -7.09
CA PRO A 51 -9.93 2.22 -6.22
C PRO A 51 -10.99 3.05 -6.95
N VAL A 52 -10.73 3.45 -8.20
CA VAL A 52 -11.70 4.21 -9.02
C VAL A 52 -12.96 3.39 -9.28
N ILE A 53 -12.80 2.12 -9.68
CA ILE A 53 -13.90 1.18 -9.88
C ILE A 53 -14.68 0.97 -8.58
N GLN A 54 -14.02 0.95 -7.42
CA GLN A 54 -14.67 0.82 -6.13
C GLN A 54 -15.50 2.05 -5.74
N VAL A 55 -14.99 3.26 -5.98
CA VAL A 55 -15.76 4.50 -5.78
C VAL A 55 -16.99 4.51 -6.69
N PHE A 56 -16.81 4.12 -7.96
CA PHE A 56 -17.92 4.00 -8.91
C PHE A 56 -18.95 2.96 -8.45
N ALA A 57 -18.51 1.77 -8.05
CA ALA A 57 -19.39 0.72 -7.55
C ALA A 57 -20.15 1.14 -6.28
N SER A 58 -19.47 1.84 -5.38
CA SER A 58 -20.05 2.39 -4.15
C SER A 58 -21.15 3.40 -4.43
N LEU A 59 -20.90 4.33 -5.36
CA LEU A 59 -21.90 5.30 -5.80
C LEU A 59 -23.13 4.60 -6.39
N ASN A 60 -22.91 3.63 -7.28
CA ASN A 60 -23.99 2.87 -7.90
C ASN A 60 -24.83 2.11 -6.88
N LEU A 61 -24.19 1.46 -5.89
CA LEU A 61 -24.89 0.71 -4.86
C LEU A 61 -25.82 1.62 -4.03
N LEU A 62 -25.30 2.74 -3.51
CA LEU A 62 -26.11 3.66 -2.69
C LEU A 62 -27.20 4.33 -3.51
N LEU A 63 -26.88 4.79 -4.72
CA LEU A 63 -27.85 5.42 -5.61
C LEU A 63 -28.96 4.44 -6.01
N SER A 64 -28.61 3.17 -6.23
CA SER A 64 -29.58 2.12 -6.52
C SER A 64 -30.57 1.93 -5.39
N ILE A 65 -30.10 1.79 -4.14
CA ILE A 65 -30.96 1.61 -2.97
C ILE A 65 -31.92 2.80 -2.80
N VAL A 66 -31.42 4.03 -2.97
CA VAL A 66 -32.25 5.25 -2.87
C VAL A 66 -33.39 5.22 -3.90
N ILE A 67 -33.12 4.75 -5.12
CA ILE A 67 -34.09 4.78 -6.21
C ILE A 67 -35.02 3.56 -6.19
N SER A 68 -34.50 2.36 -5.95
CA SER A 68 -35.27 1.10 -5.94
C SER A 68 -36.25 1.05 -4.77
N LEU A 69 -35.86 1.56 -3.60
CA LEU A 69 -36.70 1.57 -2.39
C LEU A 69 -37.54 2.84 -2.23
N SER A 70 -37.65 3.65 -3.30
CA SER A 70 -38.50 4.84 -3.36
C SER A 70 -38.25 5.84 -2.23
N PHE A 71 -36.99 6.13 -1.89
CA PHE A 71 -36.68 7.17 -0.89
C PHE A 71 -37.12 8.57 -1.35
N LEU A 72 -37.09 8.82 -2.67
CA LEU A 72 -37.44 10.09 -3.30
C LEU A 72 -38.44 9.89 -4.44
N LYS A 73 -39.42 10.80 -4.55
CA LYS A 73 -40.43 10.80 -5.62
C LYS A 73 -39.84 11.32 -6.94
N LEU A 74 -39.22 10.45 -7.73
CA LEU A 74 -38.68 10.79 -9.05
C LEU A 74 -39.78 10.79 -10.14
N LYS A 75 -40.04 11.96 -10.73
CA LYS A 75 -41.07 12.13 -11.78
C LYS A 75 -40.68 11.58 -13.16
N ARG A 76 -39.39 11.26 -13.40
CA ARG A 76 -38.86 10.98 -14.75
C ARG A 76 -38.98 9.49 -15.13
N ARG A 77 -39.58 9.19 -16.29
CA ARG A 77 -39.93 7.83 -16.76
C ARG A 77 -38.76 6.84 -16.83
N ARG A 78 -37.55 7.27 -17.22
CA ARG A 78 -36.33 6.42 -17.25
C ARG A 78 -35.84 5.97 -15.86
N TRP A 79 -36.14 6.74 -14.82
CA TRP A 79 -35.71 6.48 -13.44
C TRP A 79 -36.69 5.57 -12.68
N ARG A 80 -37.75 5.07 -13.35
CA ARG A 80 -38.75 4.18 -12.76
C ARG A 80 -38.54 2.70 -13.07
N SER A 81 -37.49 2.34 -13.82
CA SER A 81 -37.26 0.93 -14.15
C SER A 81 -36.64 0.20 -12.96
N CYS A 82 -37.45 -0.60 -12.25
CA CYS A 82 -36.98 -1.46 -11.18
C CYS A 82 -35.85 -2.39 -11.63
N TYR A 83 -35.91 -2.93 -12.85
CA TYR A 83 -34.88 -3.81 -13.39
C TYR A 83 -33.53 -3.11 -13.57
N ILE A 84 -33.53 -1.83 -13.96
CA ILE A 84 -32.28 -1.10 -14.13
C ILE A 84 -31.63 -0.87 -12.76
N TRP A 85 -32.38 -0.36 -11.79
CA TRP A 85 -31.84 -0.03 -10.49
C TRP A 85 -31.66 -1.28 -9.61
N ALA A 86 -32.73 -1.95 -9.22
CA ALA A 86 -32.70 -3.08 -8.28
C ALA A 86 -31.96 -4.33 -8.79
N VAL A 87 -31.80 -4.51 -10.13
CA VAL A 87 -31.15 -5.71 -10.69
C VAL A 87 -29.76 -5.39 -11.26
N TRP A 88 -29.66 -4.45 -12.22
CA TRP A 88 -28.39 -4.18 -12.90
C TRP A 88 -27.44 -3.28 -12.14
N ILE A 89 -27.96 -2.20 -11.54
CA ILE A 89 -27.13 -1.22 -10.83
C ILE A 89 -26.84 -1.69 -9.41
N GLU A 90 -27.82 -2.24 -8.69
CA GLU A 90 -27.62 -2.78 -7.33
C GLU A 90 -26.68 -3.99 -7.33
N GLY A 91 -26.94 -4.96 -8.21
CA GLY A 91 -26.21 -6.21 -8.29
C GLY A 91 -24.87 -6.05 -9.01
N PRO A 92 -24.77 -6.28 -10.33
CA PRO A 92 -23.51 -6.26 -11.06
C PRO A 92 -22.69 -4.98 -10.89
N LEU A 93 -23.27 -3.80 -11.08
CA LEU A 93 -22.50 -2.54 -11.07
C LEU A 93 -22.25 -1.98 -9.67
N GLY A 94 -23.01 -2.44 -8.67
CA GLY A 94 -22.94 -2.02 -7.29
C GLY A 94 -22.21 -3.05 -6.44
N PHE A 95 -22.98 -3.88 -5.74
CA PHE A 95 -22.46 -4.87 -4.79
C PHE A 95 -21.47 -5.85 -5.45
N GLY A 96 -21.83 -6.39 -6.62
CA GLY A 96 -21.04 -7.36 -7.36
C GLY A 96 -19.67 -6.79 -7.75
N LEU A 97 -19.64 -5.61 -8.36
CA LEU A 97 -18.38 -4.95 -8.75
C LEU A 97 -17.54 -4.57 -7.52
N LEU A 98 -18.18 -4.06 -6.45
CA LEU A 98 -17.52 -3.71 -5.21
C LEU A 98 -16.83 -4.93 -4.58
N LEU A 99 -17.53 -6.05 -4.45
CA LEU A 99 -16.99 -7.25 -3.81
C LEU A 99 -16.02 -8.01 -4.72
N SER A 100 -16.28 -8.07 -6.03
CA SER A 100 -15.36 -8.66 -7.02
C SER A 100 -14.01 -7.94 -7.03
N SER A 101 -14.01 -6.61 -6.89
CA SER A 101 -12.78 -5.82 -6.78
C SER A 101 -11.98 -6.16 -5.52
N ARG A 102 -12.65 -6.45 -4.40
CA ARG A 102 -12.02 -6.88 -3.13
C ARG A 102 -11.43 -8.28 -3.21
N ILE A 103 -12.19 -9.21 -3.80
CA ILE A 103 -11.71 -10.56 -4.06
C ILE A 103 -10.46 -10.51 -4.95
N THR A 104 -10.48 -9.66 -5.98
CA THR A 104 -9.33 -9.43 -6.87
C THR A 104 -8.10 -8.92 -6.12
N GLN A 105 -8.27 -7.93 -5.23
CA GLN A 105 -7.17 -7.42 -4.40
C GLN A 105 -6.62 -8.49 -3.44
N THR A 106 -7.49 -9.21 -2.75
CA THR A 106 -7.08 -10.26 -1.80
C THR A 106 -6.38 -11.40 -2.51
N PHE A 107 -6.86 -11.77 -3.70
CA PHE A 107 -6.19 -12.74 -4.57
C PHE A 107 -4.78 -12.29 -4.96
N GLN A 108 -4.60 -11.02 -5.32
CA GLN A 108 -3.26 -10.49 -5.61
C GLN A 108 -2.34 -10.64 -4.41
N LEU A 109 -2.80 -10.25 -3.22
CA LEU A 109 -2.00 -10.36 -1.99
C LEU A 109 -1.63 -11.77 -1.63
N TYR A 110 -2.58 -12.69 -1.77
CA TYR A 110 -2.33 -14.10 -1.56
C TYR A 110 -1.18 -14.59 -2.46
N TYR A 111 -1.23 -14.27 -3.76
CA TYR A 111 -0.14 -14.67 -4.66
C TYR A 111 1.19 -14.01 -4.30
N ILE A 112 1.17 -12.70 -4.00
CA ILE A 112 2.37 -11.92 -3.73
C ILE A 112 3.07 -12.37 -2.44
N PHE A 113 2.33 -12.56 -1.35
CA PHE A 113 2.94 -12.79 -0.04
C PHE A 113 2.90 -14.26 0.39
N VAL A 114 1.86 -15.01 0.05
CA VAL A 114 1.78 -16.44 0.40
C VAL A 114 2.51 -17.28 -0.64
N LYS A 115 2.20 -17.08 -1.93
CA LYS A 115 2.87 -17.82 -3.01
C LYS A 115 4.19 -17.21 -3.44
N ARG A 116 4.52 -16.01 -2.96
CA ARG A 116 5.73 -15.26 -3.34
C ARG A 116 5.84 -15.09 -4.86
N ARG A 117 4.70 -14.97 -5.56
CA ARG A 117 4.66 -14.94 -7.03
C ARG A 117 3.89 -13.74 -7.52
N LEU A 118 4.19 -13.34 -8.75
CA LEU A 118 3.32 -12.41 -9.44
C LEU A 118 1.97 -13.10 -9.72
N PRO A 119 0.83 -12.37 -9.61
CA PRO A 119 -0.47 -12.93 -9.89
C PRO A 119 -0.53 -13.49 -11.32
N PRO A 120 -0.96 -14.75 -11.51
CA PRO A 120 -0.92 -15.40 -12.82
C PRO A 120 -1.91 -14.77 -13.81
N ILE A 121 -2.97 -14.16 -13.31
CA ILE A 121 -4.02 -13.52 -14.10
C ILE A 121 -3.98 -12.03 -13.84
N LYS A 122 -3.89 -11.24 -14.92
CA LYS A 122 -3.94 -9.79 -14.83
C LYS A 122 -5.30 -9.32 -14.33
N THR A 123 -5.31 -8.25 -13.54
CA THR A 123 -6.51 -7.66 -12.91
C THR A 123 -7.67 -7.43 -13.89
N TYR A 124 -7.36 -6.92 -15.10
CA TYR A 124 -8.38 -6.58 -16.10
C TYR A 124 -9.04 -7.82 -16.73
N ILE A 125 -8.47 -9.01 -16.57
CA ILE A 125 -9.06 -10.28 -16.99
C ILE A 125 -9.81 -10.92 -15.81
N PHE A 126 -9.17 -10.91 -14.62
CA PHE A 126 -9.72 -11.58 -13.44
C PHE A 126 -10.98 -10.91 -12.90
N LEU A 127 -11.04 -9.58 -12.90
CA LEU A 127 -12.19 -8.84 -12.37
C LEU A 127 -13.48 -9.12 -13.18
N PRO A 128 -13.51 -9.01 -14.52
CA PRO A 128 -14.67 -9.41 -15.30
C PRO A 128 -15.07 -10.87 -15.10
N LEU A 129 -14.09 -11.78 -14.99
CA LEU A 129 -14.35 -13.20 -14.77
C LEU A 129 -15.11 -13.44 -13.45
N ILE A 130 -14.70 -12.80 -12.36
CA ILE A 130 -15.41 -12.88 -11.08
C ILE A 130 -16.77 -12.19 -11.16
N LEU A 131 -16.98 -11.22 -12.06
CA LEU A 131 -18.27 -10.54 -12.18
C LEU A 131 -19.32 -11.34 -12.98
N LEU A 132 -18.90 -12.34 -13.76
CA LEU A 132 -19.80 -13.10 -14.64
C LEU A 132 -21.04 -13.69 -13.91
N PRO A 133 -20.94 -14.32 -12.73
CA PRO A 133 -22.10 -14.85 -12.02
C PRO A 133 -23.17 -13.78 -11.74
N TRP A 134 -22.77 -12.54 -11.44
CA TRP A 134 -23.68 -11.41 -11.26
C TRP A 134 -24.38 -11.04 -12.56
N ILE A 135 -23.65 -10.95 -13.67
CA ILE A 135 -24.19 -10.59 -14.98
C ILE A 135 -25.18 -11.67 -15.46
N SER A 136 -24.83 -12.94 -15.29
CA SER A 136 -25.71 -14.07 -15.60
C SER A 136 -26.97 -14.06 -14.76
N GLY A 137 -26.85 -13.85 -13.44
CA GLY A 137 -28.00 -13.73 -12.53
C GLY A 137 -28.92 -12.56 -12.89
N ALA A 138 -28.36 -11.38 -13.16
CA ALA A 138 -29.11 -10.19 -13.56
C ALA A 138 -29.86 -10.40 -14.87
N THR A 139 -29.23 -11.05 -15.84
CA THR A 139 -29.84 -11.37 -17.13
C THR A 139 -31.00 -12.36 -16.96
N PHE A 140 -30.82 -13.40 -16.14
CA PHE A 140 -31.87 -14.37 -15.86
C PHE A 140 -33.10 -13.73 -15.19
N ILE A 141 -32.89 -12.87 -14.19
CA ILE A 141 -33.97 -12.12 -13.52
C ILE A 141 -34.68 -11.19 -14.52
N ASN A 142 -33.93 -10.48 -15.35
CA ASN A 142 -34.48 -9.57 -16.34
C ASN A 142 -35.33 -10.30 -17.41
N VAL A 143 -34.93 -11.52 -17.80
CA VAL A 143 -35.70 -12.36 -18.73
C VAL A 143 -36.99 -12.87 -18.08
N LYS A 144 -36.90 -13.32 -16.82
CA LYS A 144 -38.04 -13.94 -16.11
C LYS A 144 -39.01 -12.92 -15.52
N LYS A 145 -38.60 -11.66 -15.43
CA LYS A 145 -39.37 -10.51 -14.97
C LYS A 145 -40.17 -10.74 -13.66
N PRO A 146 -39.51 -11.08 -12.54
CA PRO A 146 -40.21 -11.38 -11.30
C PRO A 146 -40.55 -10.15 -10.43
N LEU A 147 -40.07 -8.94 -10.77
CA LEU A 147 -40.29 -7.74 -9.95
C LEU A 147 -41.69 -7.13 -10.17
N ASN A 148 -42.30 -6.67 -9.08
CA ASN A 148 -43.53 -5.87 -9.08
C ASN A 148 -43.24 -4.36 -9.32
N TYR A 149 -44.31 -3.54 -9.29
CA TYR A 149 -44.20 -2.09 -9.50
C TYR A 149 -43.52 -1.32 -8.37
N ARG A 150 -43.35 -1.95 -7.20
CA ARG A 150 -42.61 -1.45 -6.04
C ARG A 150 -41.17 -2.01 -5.97
N CYS A 151 -40.74 -2.71 -7.03
CA CYS A 151 -39.44 -3.35 -7.15
C CYS A 151 -39.19 -4.55 -6.22
N HIS A 152 -40.23 -5.10 -5.59
CA HIS A 152 -40.14 -6.34 -4.81
C HIS A 152 -40.31 -7.59 -5.68
N MET A 153 -39.66 -8.69 -5.28
CA MET A 153 -39.57 -10.01 -5.85
C MET A 153 -40.17 -11.04 -4.90
N ARG A 154 -40.81 -12.09 -5.46
CA ARG A 154 -41.35 -13.19 -4.64
C ARG A 154 -40.22 -13.96 -3.92
N PRO A 155 -40.50 -14.58 -2.75
CA PRO A 155 -39.49 -15.29 -1.95
C PRO A 155 -38.63 -16.31 -2.70
N GLN A 156 -39.21 -17.03 -3.66
CA GLN A 156 -38.50 -18.00 -4.51
C GLN A 156 -37.34 -17.39 -5.33
N TRP A 157 -37.39 -16.09 -5.64
CA TRP A 157 -36.35 -15.36 -6.37
C TRP A 157 -35.31 -14.72 -5.43
N ILE A 158 -35.68 -14.48 -4.17
CA ILE A 158 -34.77 -13.95 -3.15
C ILE A 158 -33.68 -14.98 -2.84
N ALA A 159 -34.04 -16.25 -2.61
CA ALA A 159 -33.11 -17.30 -2.21
C ALA A 159 -31.85 -17.42 -3.10
N PRO A 160 -31.93 -17.50 -4.44
CA PRO A 160 -30.74 -17.57 -5.29
C PRO A 160 -29.89 -16.29 -5.27
N ILE A 161 -30.53 -15.11 -5.21
CA ILE A 161 -29.81 -13.83 -5.12
C ILE A 161 -29.04 -13.75 -3.80
N MET A 162 -29.65 -14.15 -2.69
CA MET A 162 -29.02 -14.15 -1.37
C MET A 162 -27.89 -15.18 -1.29
N SER A 163 -28.07 -16.34 -1.91
CA SER A 163 -27.02 -17.35 -2.04
C SER A 163 -25.79 -16.78 -2.76
N LEU A 164 -25.99 -15.97 -3.80
CA LEU A 164 -24.89 -15.31 -4.51
C LEU A 164 -24.17 -14.27 -3.63
N HIS A 165 -24.90 -13.44 -2.87
CA HIS A 165 -24.30 -12.51 -1.93
C HIS A 165 -23.46 -13.23 -0.88
N ILE A 166 -24.02 -14.28 -0.25
CA ILE A 166 -23.33 -15.08 0.78
C ILE A 166 -22.08 -15.73 0.20
N LEU A 167 -22.15 -16.30 -1.00
CA LEU A 167 -21.02 -16.96 -1.66
C LEU A 167 -19.82 -16.01 -1.83
N TYR A 168 -20.05 -14.78 -2.29
CA TYR A 168 -18.95 -13.83 -2.49
C TYR A 168 -18.33 -13.39 -1.17
N VAL A 169 -19.15 -13.23 -0.13
CA VAL A 169 -18.69 -12.85 1.21
C VAL A 169 -17.89 -13.99 1.85
N ALA A 170 -18.37 -15.22 1.73
CA ALA A 170 -17.63 -16.41 2.15
C ALA A 170 -16.30 -16.53 1.40
N THR A 171 -16.29 -16.28 0.09
CA THR A 171 -15.05 -16.26 -0.72
C THR A 171 -14.05 -15.23 -0.20
N LEU A 172 -14.52 -14.01 0.13
CA LEU A 172 -13.67 -12.99 0.72
C LEU A 172 -13.08 -13.46 2.07
N ILE A 173 -13.91 -14.01 2.98
CA ILE A 173 -13.46 -14.50 4.29
C ILE A 173 -12.40 -15.60 4.13
N VAL A 174 -12.62 -16.58 3.25
CA VAL A 174 -11.69 -17.69 3.01
C VAL A 174 -10.35 -17.17 2.47
N LEU A 175 -10.37 -16.24 1.51
CA LEU A 175 -9.15 -15.66 0.95
C LEU A 175 -8.40 -14.81 1.98
N THR A 176 -9.09 -14.01 2.80
CA THR A 176 -8.48 -13.25 3.90
C THR A 176 -7.86 -14.19 4.94
N TRP A 177 -8.55 -15.28 5.29
CA TRP A 177 -8.03 -16.28 6.21
C TRP A 177 -6.76 -16.96 5.71
N ALA A 178 -6.66 -17.21 4.41
CA ALA A 178 -5.46 -17.80 3.80
C ALA A 178 -4.20 -16.93 3.97
N VAL A 179 -4.35 -15.63 4.23
CA VAL A 179 -3.25 -14.66 4.37
C VAL A 179 -2.88 -14.42 5.86
N ARG A 180 -3.60 -15.04 6.82
CA ARG A 180 -3.45 -14.77 8.27
C ARG A 180 -2.08 -15.10 8.88
N HIS A 181 -1.31 -15.98 8.25
CA HIS A 181 -0.05 -16.48 8.78
C HIS A 181 1.15 -15.60 8.43
N ILE A 182 0.93 -14.51 7.70
CA ILE A 182 1.99 -13.60 7.29
C ILE A 182 2.11 -12.50 8.34
N GLU A 183 3.30 -12.36 8.92
CA GLU A 183 3.65 -11.19 9.72
C GLU A 183 3.90 -10.01 8.78
N PHE A 184 2.86 -9.21 8.57
CA PHE A 184 3.02 -7.95 7.85
C PHE A 184 3.74 -6.95 8.77
N ARG A 185 4.76 -6.29 8.23
CA ARG A 185 5.54 -5.29 8.98
C ARG A 185 4.73 -4.05 9.34
N PHE A 186 3.70 -3.77 8.55
CA PHE A 186 2.73 -2.72 8.79
C PHE A 186 1.46 -3.38 9.39
N ASP A 187 0.68 -2.65 10.19
CA ASP A 187 -0.62 -3.09 10.76
C ASP A 187 -1.69 -3.49 9.69
N GLU A 188 -1.28 -3.73 8.45
CA GLU A 188 -2.05 -4.13 7.28
C GLU A 188 -2.97 -5.32 7.57
N LEU A 189 -2.46 -6.41 8.16
CA LEU A 189 -3.28 -7.59 8.43
C LEU A 189 -4.30 -7.35 9.53
N ARG A 190 -3.92 -6.60 10.57
CA ARG A 190 -4.80 -6.25 11.68
C ARG A 190 -5.95 -5.35 11.20
N ASP A 191 -5.65 -4.38 10.35
CA ASP A 191 -6.66 -3.48 9.78
C ASP A 191 -7.51 -4.15 8.70
N LEU A 192 -6.93 -5.07 7.91
CA LEU A 192 -7.64 -5.94 6.99
C LEU A 192 -8.65 -6.83 7.75
N TRP A 193 -8.23 -7.46 8.85
CA TRP A 193 -9.10 -8.30 9.69
C TRP A 193 -10.20 -7.51 10.39
N LYS A 194 -9.89 -6.35 11.00
CA LYS A 194 -10.92 -5.47 11.56
C LYS A 194 -11.97 -5.10 10.50
N GLY A 195 -11.50 -4.76 9.30
CA GLY A 195 -12.37 -4.44 8.19
C GLY A 195 -13.22 -5.62 7.70
N VAL A 196 -12.66 -6.83 7.67
CA VAL A 196 -13.40 -8.05 7.32
C VAL A 196 -14.45 -8.39 8.38
N ILE A 197 -14.12 -8.24 9.66
CA ILE A 197 -15.07 -8.48 10.76
C ILE A 197 -16.23 -7.48 10.72
N VAL A 198 -15.92 -6.18 10.58
CA VAL A 198 -16.94 -5.12 10.51
C VAL A 198 -17.80 -5.28 9.25
N SER A 199 -17.22 -5.62 8.10
CA SER A 199 -17.97 -5.83 6.85
C SER A 199 -18.83 -7.10 6.91
N ALA A 200 -18.31 -8.23 7.40
CA ALA A 200 -19.07 -9.47 7.54
C ALA A 200 -20.28 -9.28 8.48
N SER A 201 -20.07 -8.59 9.61
CA SER A 201 -21.15 -8.26 10.55
C SER A 201 -22.18 -7.32 9.90
N SER A 202 -21.71 -6.30 9.17
CA SER A 202 -22.58 -5.36 8.46
C SER A 202 -23.43 -6.03 7.38
N ILE A 203 -22.84 -6.98 6.65
CA ILE A 203 -23.53 -7.78 5.63
C ILE A 203 -24.66 -8.61 6.25
N GLY A 204 -24.44 -9.27 7.40
CA GLY A 204 -25.49 -10.05 8.05
C GLY A 204 -26.72 -9.21 8.39
N VAL A 205 -26.50 -8.00 8.90
CA VAL A 205 -27.56 -7.04 9.19
C VAL A 205 -28.22 -6.52 7.91
N TRP A 206 -27.44 -6.22 6.88
CA TRP A 206 -27.96 -5.77 5.58
C TRP A 206 -28.83 -6.84 4.91
N LEU A 207 -28.38 -8.10 4.86
CA LEU A 207 -29.14 -9.23 4.31
C LEU A 207 -30.45 -9.44 5.10
N SER A 208 -30.41 -9.32 6.43
CA SER A 208 -31.59 -9.46 7.28
C SER A 208 -32.59 -8.33 7.04
N ALA A 209 -32.11 -7.09 6.93
CA ALA A 209 -32.95 -5.94 6.60
C ALA A 209 -33.54 -6.06 5.18
N TYR A 210 -32.79 -6.62 4.23
CA TYR A 210 -33.24 -6.87 2.86
C TYR A 210 -34.38 -7.87 2.83
N ILE A 211 -34.20 -9.03 3.46
CA ILE A 211 -35.24 -10.07 3.57
C ILE A 211 -36.48 -9.51 4.27
N THR A 212 -36.30 -8.76 5.35
CA THR A 212 -37.41 -8.19 6.12
C THR A 212 -38.21 -7.20 5.29
N ASN A 213 -37.51 -6.35 4.52
CA ASN A 213 -38.12 -5.39 3.59
C ASN A 213 -38.94 -6.09 2.49
N GLU A 214 -38.50 -7.27 2.07
CA GLU A 214 -39.09 -8.00 0.96
C GLU A 214 -40.27 -8.89 1.37
N ILE A 215 -40.24 -9.46 2.58
CA ILE A 215 -41.28 -10.40 3.05
C ILE A 215 -42.45 -9.65 3.70
N HIS A 216 -42.18 -8.58 4.45
CA HIS A 216 -43.20 -7.92 5.29
C HIS A 216 -43.70 -6.62 4.68
N GLU A 217 -44.21 -6.67 3.44
CA GLU A 217 -44.74 -5.51 2.71
C GLU A 217 -45.97 -4.87 3.38
N GLU A 218 -46.66 -5.60 4.26
CA GLU A 218 -47.92 -5.18 4.89
C GLU A 218 -47.72 -4.26 6.10
N ILE A 219 -46.53 -4.29 6.71
CA ILE A 219 -46.24 -3.53 7.94
C ILE A 219 -45.46 -2.26 7.58
N LEU A 220 -46.19 -1.16 7.40
CA LEU A 220 -45.63 0.13 6.97
C LEU A 220 -44.47 0.63 7.84
N GLY A 221 -44.54 0.47 9.17
CA GLY A 221 -43.46 0.88 10.08
C GLY A 221 -42.19 0.04 9.91
N LEU A 222 -42.35 -1.26 9.68
CA LEU A 222 -41.25 -2.19 9.46
C LEU A 222 -40.57 -1.92 8.12
N GLN A 223 -41.35 -1.59 7.08
CA GLN A 223 -40.83 -1.20 5.76
C GLN A 223 -39.98 0.08 5.80
N VAL A 224 -40.44 1.10 6.54
CA VAL A 224 -39.66 2.35 6.71
C VAL A 224 -38.38 2.09 7.51
N ALA A 225 -38.45 1.26 8.56
CA ALA A 225 -37.28 0.88 9.34
C ALA A 225 -36.28 0.04 8.53
N SER A 226 -36.76 -0.94 7.75
CA SER A 226 -35.90 -1.81 6.94
C SER A 226 -35.19 -1.06 5.83
N ARG A 227 -35.87 -0.17 5.09
CA ARG A 227 -35.20 0.65 4.07
C ARG A 227 -34.17 1.60 4.68
N PHE A 228 -34.49 2.22 5.82
CA PHE A 228 -33.54 3.04 6.57
C PHE A 228 -32.28 2.26 6.92
N LEU A 229 -32.45 1.07 7.53
CA LEU A 229 -31.34 0.19 7.89
C LEU A 229 -30.54 -0.24 6.65
N LEU A 230 -31.19 -0.57 5.53
CA LEU A 230 -30.51 -0.94 4.29
C LEU A 230 -29.55 0.14 3.79
N LEU A 231 -29.99 1.40 3.74
CA LEU A 231 -29.16 2.49 3.25
C LEU A 231 -28.02 2.84 4.22
N VAL A 232 -28.29 2.83 5.53
CA VAL A 232 -27.26 3.06 6.56
C VAL A 232 -26.21 1.96 6.55
N MET A 233 -26.62 0.69 6.52
CA MET A 233 -25.69 -0.45 6.50
C MET A 233 -24.90 -0.51 5.19
N ALA A 234 -25.52 -0.22 4.05
CA ALA A 234 -24.81 -0.09 2.77
C ALA A 234 -23.77 1.04 2.81
N SER A 235 -24.08 2.16 3.46
CA SER A 235 -23.13 3.28 3.62
C SER A 235 -21.94 2.91 4.50
N ILE A 236 -22.17 2.20 5.60
CA ILE A 236 -21.11 1.65 6.47
C ILE A 236 -20.27 0.62 5.70
N LEU A 237 -20.93 -0.28 4.96
CA LEU A 237 -20.27 -1.30 4.15
C LEU A 237 -19.31 -0.69 3.11
N VAL A 238 -19.79 0.33 2.42
CA VAL A 238 -19.01 1.07 1.42
C VAL A 238 -17.80 1.76 2.06
N LEU A 239 -17.97 2.46 3.19
CA LEU A 239 -16.86 3.10 3.92
C LEU A 239 -15.83 2.10 4.43
N THR A 240 -16.29 0.99 4.99
CA THR A 240 -15.43 -0.05 5.55
C THR A 240 -14.64 -0.75 4.46
N PHE A 241 -15.29 -1.17 3.38
CA PHE A 241 -14.59 -1.74 2.23
C PHE A 241 -13.54 -0.78 1.68
N PHE A 242 -13.87 0.48 1.44
CA PHE A 242 -12.90 1.45 0.93
C PHE A 242 -11.73 1.70 1.89
N SER A 243 -12.00 1.77 3.20
CA SER A 243 -10.96 1.97 4.22
C SER A 243 -9.94 0.83 4.23
N ILE A 244 -10.36 -0.39 3.92
CA ILE A 244 -9.49 -1.57 3.74
C ILE A 244 -8.72 -1.49 2.41
N SER A 245 -9.28 -0.88 1.36
CA SER A 245 -8.60 -0.77 0.06
C SER A 245 -7.34 0.07 0.06
N SER A 246 -7.36 1.10 0.90
CA SER A 246 -6.39 2.17 0.87
C SER A 246 -5.06 1.76 1.49
N SER A 247 -4.96 0.54 2.04
CA SER A 247 -3.80 0.08 2.80
C SER A 247 -2.59 -0.34 1.96
N GLN A 248 -2.64 -0.36 0.61
CA GLN A 248 -1.68 -1.20 -0.13
C GLN A 248 -0.74 -0.57 -1.15
N PRO A 249 -0.83 0.72 -1.46
CA PRO A 249 0.45 1.41 -1.76
C PRO A 249 0.53 2.84 -1.22
N LEU A 250 -0.61 3.48 -0.96
CA LEU A 250 -0.66 4.89 -0.60
C LEU A 250 -0.44 5.11 0.88
N LEU A 251 -0.92 4.21 1.75
CA LEU A 251 -0.67 4.32 3.20
C LEU A 251 0.70 3.81 3.63
N SER A 252 1.35 2.91 2.89
CA SER A 252 2.77 2.65 3.11
C SER A 252 3.60 3.88 2.73
N GLN A 253 3.33 4.50 1.56
CA GLN A 253 3.95 5.79 1.19
C GLN A 253 3.59 6.93 2.16
N ILE A 254 2.34 7.01 2.62
CA ILE A 254 1.88 8.06 3.55
C ILE A 254 2.30 7.77 4.99
N SER A 255 2.50 6.52 5.43
CA SER A 255 3.01 6.22 6.78
C SER A 255 4.52 6.30 6.86
N LEU A 256 5.22 6.01 5.75
CA LEU A 256 6.61 6.44 5.55
C LEU A 256 6.69 7.97 5.62
N ARG A 257 5.74 8.67 4.95
CA ARG A 257 5.59 10.13 5.09
C ARG A 257 5.18 10.63 6.47
N LYS A 258 4.26 9.98 7.17
CA LYS A 258 3.74 10.50 8.45
C LYS A 258 4.73 10.24 9.59
N ARG A 259 5.71 9.37 9.34
CA ARG A 259 6.97 9.26 10.08
C ARG A 259 8.06 10.19 9.51
N GLU A 260 7.75 11.08 8.55
CA GLU A 260 8.52 12.31 8.20
C GLU A 260 8.32 13.32 9.34
N SER A 261 9.05 13.14 10.42
CA SER A 261 10.15 14.06 10.65
C SER A 261 11.53 13.40 10.54
N LEU A 262 11.62 12.23 9.90
CA LEU A 262 12.87 11.62 9.46
C LEU A 262 12.73 11.29 7.96
N GLU A 263 13.40 12.09 7.12
CA GLU A 263 13.59 11.82 5.68
C GLU A 263 14.14 10.41 5.48
N TYR A 264 13.39 9.58 4.75
CA TYR A 264 13.89 8.32 4.22
C TYR A 264 14.13 8.50 2.73
N ASP A 265 15.39 8.48 2.29
CA ASP A 265 15.79 8.70 0.90
C ASP A 265 15.61 7.45 0.03
N SER A 266 15.55 6.24 0.62
CA SER A 266 15.42 4.96 -0.10
C SER A 266 14.46 3.96 0.54
N MET A 267 13.99 2.99 -0.27
CA MET A 267 13.13 1.89 0.22
C MET A 267 13.86 0.98 1.22
N GLY A 268 15.19 0.88 1.10
CA GLY A 268 16.02 0.15 2.06
C GLY A 268 15.95 0.77 3.46
N GLN A 269 16.08 2.09 3.54
CA GLN A 269 15.99 2.84 4.79
C GLN A 269 14.59 2.75 5.41
N ALA A 270 13.54 2.80 4.58
CA ALA A 270 12.14 2.56 4.96
C ALA A 270 11.92 1.16 5.56
N LEU A 271 12.63 0.16 5.02
CA LEU A 271 12.66 -1.20 5.55
C LEU A 271 13.64 -1.34 6.73
N GLY A 272 14.12 -0.25 7.33
CA GLY A 272 15.02 -0.29 8.47
C GLY A 272 16.26 -1.15 8.21
N ILE A 273 16.70 -1.23 6.94
CA ILE A 273 18.05 -1.68 6.63
C ILE A 273 18.93 -0.61 7.27
N PRO A 274 19.73 -0.94 8.28
CA PRO A 274 20.60 0.05 8.87
C PRO A 274 21.49 0.57 7.76
N ASP A 275 21.43 1.89 7.53
CA ASP A 275 22.58 2.55 6.94
C ASP A 275 23.76 2.14 7.80
N SER A 276 24.77 1.51 7.20
CA SER A 276 26.08 1.32 7.84
C SER A 276 26.73 2.67 8.23
N GLY A 277 25.99 3.79 8.22
CA GLY A 277 26.39 5.13 8.65
C GLY A 277 26.15 5.45 10.13
N LEU A 278 25.33 4.68 10.88
CA LEU A 278 25.18 4.92 12.34
C LEU A 278 26.18 4.13 13.20
N LEU A 279 26.82 3.11 12.62
CA LEU A 279 28.05 2.55 13.15
C LEU A 279 29.16 2.93 12.18
N LEU A 280 29.85 4.02 12.50
CA LEU A 280 31.12 4.43 11.91
C LEU A 280 32.23 3.41 12.26
N GLN A 281 31.97 2.12 12.04
CA GLN A 281 32.92 1.05 12.18
C GLN A 281 33.72 0.99 10.88
N ARG A 282 34.71 1.88 10.80
CA ARG A 282 36.01 1.68 10.14
C ARG A 282 35.97 0.68 8.98
N GLU A 283 35.32 1.03 7.87
CA GLU A 283 35.66 0.41 6.59
C GLU A 283 37.13 0.76 6.32
N PRO A 284 38.02 -0.23 6.10
CA PRO A 284 39.41 0.05 5.78
C PRO A 284 39.45 0.93 4.53
N GLU A 285 40.18 2.04 4.61
CA GLU A 285 40.40 2.94 3.48
C GLU A 285 41.20 2.20 2.42
N THR A 286 40.51 1.47 1.56
CA THR A 286 41.09 0.93 0.33
C THR A 286 41.34 2.12 -0.59
N VAL A 287 42.62 2.40 -0.86
CA VAL A 287 43.02 3.29 -1.95
C VAL A 287 42.31 2.78 -3.21
N MET A 288 41.44 3.62 -3.76
CA MET A 288 40.62 3.30 -4.91
C MET A 288 41.53 3.15 -6.13
N ASP A 289 41.84 1.91 -6.52
CA ASP A 289 42.61 1.63 -7.73
C ASP A 289 41.67 1.60 -8.94
N PRO A 290 41.82 2.53 -9.91
CA PRO A 290 41.00 2.57 -11.13
C PRO A 290 41.13 1.31 -12.00
N ASN A 291 42.15 0.48 -11.78
CA ASN A 291 42.34 -0.79 -12.49
C ASN A 291 41.54 -1.94 -11.87
N GLU A 292 40.90 -1.75 -10.72
CA GLU A 292 40.00 -2.74 -10.14
C GLU A 292 38.72 -2.91 -10.98
N PRO A 293 38.11 -4.11 -10.98
CA PRO A 293 36.85 -4.33 -11.67
C PRO A 293 35.76 -3.40 -11.11
N LEU A 294 34.97 -2.80 -12.00
CA LEU A 294 33.90 -1.85 -11.65
C LEU A 294 32.96 -2.39 -10.56
N GLU A 295 32.66 -3.69 -10.58
CA GLU A 295 31.81 -4.35 -9.59
C GLU A 295 32.37 -4.22 -8.17
N LYS A 296 33.70 -4.30 -8.01
CA LYS A 296 34.37 -4.14 -6.72
C LYS A 296 34.33 -2.67 -6.27
N LEU A 297 34.53 -1.75 -7.21
CA LEU A 297 34.50 -0.31 -6.95
C LEU A 297 33.09 0.16 -6.55
N LEU A 298 32.04 -0.39 -7.17
CA LEU A 298 30.65 -0.08 -6.86
C LEU A 298 30.22 -0.54 -5.46
N LEU A 299 30.92 -1.48 -4.82
CA LEU A 299 30.66 -1.84 -3.42
C LEU A 299 30.99 -0.67 -2.48
N ASN A 300 31.99 0.15 -2.81
CA ASN A 300 32.36 1.32 -2.02
C ASN A 300 31.26 2.39 -2.11
N LYS A 301 30.62 2.70 -0.98
CA LYS A 301 29.49 3.66 -0.92
C LYS A 301 29.86 5.04 -1.47
N ARG A 302 31.06 5.55 -1.20
CA ARG A 302 31.49 6.87 -1.69
C ARG A 302 31.71 6.88 -3.20
N PHE A 303 32.36 5.85 -3.72
CA PHE A 303 32.54 5.72 -5.16
C PHE A 303 31.20 5.63 -5.87
N ARG A 304 30.30 4.78 -5.36
CA ARG A 304 28.97 4.59 -5.91
C ARG A 304 28.16 5.88 -5.92
N GLN A 305 28.21 6.68 -4.85
CA GLN A 305 27.54 7.99 -4.79
C GLN A 305 28.10 8.99 -5.81
N SER A 306 29.43 9.08 -5.93
CA SER A 306 30.05 9.96 -6.95
C SER A 306 29.72 9.50 -8.38
N PHE A 307 29.76 8.19 -8.62
CA PHE A 307 29.42 7.58 -9.90
C PHE A 307 27.94 7.76 -10.26
N MET A 308 27.04 7.67 -9.27
CA MET A 308 25.61 7.93 -9.41
C MET A 308 25.35 9.39 -9.79
N ALA A 309 25.98 10.35 -9.11
CA ALA A 309 25.86 11.77 -9.44
C ALA A 309 26.35 12.08 -10.87
N PHE A 310 27.43 11.42 -11.29
CA PHE A 310 27.89 11.49 -12.68
C PHE A 310 26.85 10.90 -13.65
N ALA A 311 26.35 9.70 -13.39
CA ALA A 311 25.38 9.04 -14.25
C ALA A 311 24.07 9.84 -14.38
N ASP A 312 23.60 10.45 -13.29
CA ASP A 312 22.46 11.37 -13.28
C ASP A 312 22.72 12.59 -14.18
N SER A 313 23.94 13.15 -14.15
CA SER A 313 24.34 14.26 -15.04
C SER A 313 24.35 13.87 -16.52
N CYS A 314 24.53 12.58 -16.82
CA CYS A 314 24.48 12.00 -18.16
C CYS A 314 23.07 11.52 -18.57
N LEU A 315 22.05 11.73 -17.73
CA LEU A 315 20.70 11.18 -17.93
C LEU A 315 20.67 9.65 -18.09
N ALA A 316 21.60 8.96 -17.43
CA ALA A 316 21.76 7.51 -17.44
C ALA A 316 21.81 6.92 -16.01
N GLY A 317 21.35 7.70 -15.04
CA GLY A 317 21.38 7.39 -13.61
C GLY A 317 20.55 6.16 -13.24
N GLU A 318 19.50 5.84 -14.00
CA GLU A 318 18.61 4.70 -13.74
C GLU A 318 19.37 3.39 -13.55
N ASN A 319 20.51 3.23 -14.24
CA ASN A 319 21.34 2.05 -14.15
C ASN A 319 22.03 1.93 -12.78
N VAL A 320 22.59 3.03 -12.28
CA VAL A 320 23.32 3.04 -11.00
C VAL A 320 22.34 2.99 -9.82
N HIS A 321 21.20 3.67 -9.94
CA HIS A 321 20.10 3.61 -8.97
C HIS A 321 19.52 2.19 -8.86
N PHE A 322 19.30 1.51 -9.99
CA PHE A 322 18.89 0.10 -9.98
C PHE A 322 19.92 -0.80 -9.30
N TYR A 323 21.21 -0.62 -9.58
CA TYR A 323 22.28 -1.38 -8.93
C TYR A 323 22.25 -1.22 -7.41
N ASP A 324 22.11 0.02 -6.91
CA ASP A 324 22.09 0.30 -5.47
C ASP A 324 20.88 -0.36 -4.78
N GLU A 325 19.67 -0.23 -5.33
CA GLU A 325 18.46 -0.84 -4.75
C GLU A 325 18.53 -2.39 -4.74
N VAL A 326 19.07 -3.02 -5.80
CA VAL A 326 19.27 -4.48 -5.81
C VAL A 326 20.37 -4.88 -4.82
N HIS A 327 21.40 -4.06 -4.64
CA HIS A 327 22.42 -4.30 -3.63
C HIS A 327 21.84 -4.21 -2.20
N GLU A 328 20.98 -3.22 -1.92
CA GLU A 328 20.26 -3.11 -0.65
C GLU A 328 19.32 -4.31 -0.41
N LEU A 329 18.62 -4.81 -1.44
CA LEU A 329 17.86 -6.07 -1.37
C LEU A 329 18.76 -7.26 -0.99
N GLY A 330 20.01 -7.28 -1.46
CA GLY A 330 21.00 -8.30 -1.12
C GLY A 330 21.36 -8.32 0.38
N LYS A 331 21.26 -7.18 1.08
CA LYS A 331 21.56 -7.09 2.52
C LYS A 331 20.44 -7.64 3.40
N LEU A 332 19.23 -7.81 2.86
CA LEU A 332 18.10 -8.33 3.63
C LEU A 332 18.28 -9.82 3.94
N PRO A 333 18.07 -10.25 5.20
CA PRO A 333 18.16 -11.66 5.60
C PRO A 333 17.27 -12.58 4.75
N LEU A 334 17.74 -13.80 4.45
CA LEU A 334 17.00 -14.78 3.63
C LEU A 334 15.75 -15.32 4.35
N ASP A 335 15.73 -15.27 5.68
CA ASP A 335 14.62 -15.66 6.54
C ASP A 335 13.53 -14.59 6.68
N ASP A 336 13.73 -13.39 6.11
CA ASP A 336 12.71 -12.34 6.02
C ASP A 336 12.18 -12.18 4.57
N PRO A 337 11.32 -13.10 4.09
CA PRO A 337 10.78 -13.06 2.74
C PRO A 337 9.87 -11.85 2.52
N VAL A 338 9.25 -11.31 3.58
CA VAL A 338 8.28 -10.22 3.47
C VAL A 338 8.97 -8.93 3.05
N ARG A 339 10.06 -8.54 3.73
CA ARG A 339 10.85 -7.36 3.35
C ARG A 339 11.43 -7.49 1.94
N ARG A 340 11.93 -8.68 1.61
CA ARG A 340 12.47 -8.99 0.28
C ARG A 340 11.41 -8.81 -0.81
N ILE A 341 10.18 -9.29 -0.59
CA ILE A 341 9.06 -9.11 -1.53
C ILE A 341 8.68 -7.63 -1.68
N TYR A 342 8.64 -6.86 -0.59
CA TYR A 342 8.35 -5.41 -0.69
C TYR A 342 9.40 -4.69 -1.53
N MET A 343 10.68 -4.96 -1.28
CA MET A 343 11.79 -4.37 -2.03
C MET A 343 11.81 -4.83 -3.49
N ALA A 344 11.66 -6.13 -3.75
CA ALA A 344 11.60 -6.67 -5.11
C ALA A 344 10.45 -6.05 -5.92
N ARG A 345 9.28 -5.83 -5.32
CA ARG A 345 8.17 -5.12 -5.99
C ARG A 345 8.49 -3.67 -6.30
N HIS A 346 9.08 -2.96 -5.34
CA HIS A 346 9.54 -1.59 -5.56
C HIS A 346 10.47 -1.51 -6.76
N ILE A 347 11.47 -2.40 -6.81
CA ILE A 347 12.42 -2.48 -7.93
C ILE A 347 11.70 -2.81 -9.24
N ILE A 348 10.79 -3.78 -9.25
CA ILE A 348 10.04 -4.17 -10.45
C ILE A 348 9.19 -3.01 -10.98
N ASP A 349 8.54 -2.25 -10.10
CA ASP A 349 7.66 -1.15 -10.51
C ASP A 349 8.43 0.07 -11.01
N ASN A 350 9.59 0.37 -10.42
CA ASN A 350 10.36 1.58 -10.71
C ASN A 350 11.37 1.40 -11.85
N TYR A 351 11.89 0.19 -12.04
CA TYR A 351 12.97 -0.06 -13.01
C TYR A 351 12.64 -1.11 -14.08
N ILE A 352 11.86 -2.16 -13.76
CA ILE A 352 11.66 -3.30 -14.68
C ILE A 352 10.39 -3.18 -15.53
N SER A 353 9.33 -2.60 -15.01
CA SER A 353 8.03 -2.55 -15.68
C SER A 353 8.07 -1.63 -16.91
N PRO A 354 7.46 -2.01 -18.05
CA PRO A 354 7.39 -1.13 -19.22
C PRO A 354 6.70 0.20 -18.89
N GLY A 355 7.33 1.33 -19.21
CA GLY A 355 6.84 2.67 -18.92
C GLY A 355 7.07 3.15 -17.49
N ALA A 356 7.93 2.45 -16.73
CA ALA A 356 8.40 2.87 -15.42
C ALA A 356 9.22 4.17 -15.51
N THR A 357 9.32 4.91 -14.41
CA THR A 357 9.97 6.22 -14.39
C THR A 357 11.48 6.14 -14.56
N MET A 358 12.11 5.07 -14.07
CA MET A 358 13.54 4.80 -14.21
C MET A 358 13.73 3.46 -14.91
N GLU A 359 12.98 3.25 -15.99
CA GLU A 359 13.02 1.98 -16.74
C GLU A 359 14.44 1.68 -17.25
N VAL A 360 15.01 0.55 -16.81
CA VAL A 360 16.35 0.13 -17.23
C VAL A 360 16.34 -0.59 -18.57
N ASN A 361 17.40 -0.40 -19.34
CA ASN A 361 17.56 -1.02 -20.65
C ASN A 361 18.09 -2.45 -20.52
N ILE A 362 17.20 -3.40 -20.29
CA ILE A 362 17.50 -4.85 -20.26
C ILE A 362 16.76 -5.60 -21.38
N SER A 363 17.28 -6.78 -21.72
CA SER A 363 16.71 -7.64 -22.75
C SER A 363 15.26 -8.03 -22.42
N TYR A 364 14.45 -8.21 -23.47
CA TYR A 364 13.07 -8.66 -23.31
C TYR A 364 12.98 -9.99 -22.55
N ARG A 365 13.92 -10.91 -22.81
CA ARG A 365 13.99 -12.22 -22.15
C ARG A 365 14.21 -12.06 -20.64
N CYS A 366 15.21 -11.27 -20.23
CA CYS A 366 15.50 -11.02 -18.83
C CYS A 366 14.31 -10.38 -18.12
N ARG A 367 13.68 -9.39 -18.77
CA ARG A 367 12.48 -8.74 -18.24
C ARG A 367 11.33 -9.72 -18.03
N GLN A 368 11.05 -10.59 -19.00
CA GLN A 368 9.97 -11.59 -18.86
C GLN A 368 10.27 -12.61 -17.77
N GLU A 369 11.52 -13.03 -17.59
CA GLU A 369 11.93 -13.93 -16.51
C GLU A 369 11.59 -13.34 -15.14
N ILE A 370 11.91 -12.06 -14.92
CA ILE A 370 11.54 -11.33 -13.68
C ILE A 370 10.02 -11.20 -13.54
N LEU A 371 9.32 -10.81 -14.62
CA LEU A 371 7.87 -10.57 -14.59
C LEU A 371 7.01 -11.85 -14.55
N THR A 372 7.61 -13.02 -14.74
CA THR A 372 6.93 -14.32 -14.67
C THR A 372 7.50 -15.23 -13.58
N THR A 373 8.33 -14.67 -12.69
CA THR A 373 9.04 -15.44 -11.66
C THR A 373 8.12 -16.27 -10.78
N SER A 374 8.64 -17.45 -10.40
CA SER A 374 8.04 -18.34 -9.42
C SER A 374 8.36 -17.97 -7.96
N ASP A 375 9.30 -17.08 -7.71
CA ASP A 375 9.59 -16.59 -6.35
C ASP A 375 10.15 -15.15 -6.38
N LEU A 376 9.42 -14.22 -5.79
CA LEU A 376 9.77 -12.82 -5.61
C LEU A 376 10.75 -12.61 -4.45
N ALA A 377 10.87 -13.58 -3.54
CA ALA A 377 11.82 -13.53 -2.44
C ALA A 377 13.21 -14.11 -2.83
N ASP A 378 13.34 -14.67 -4.04
CA ASP A 378 14.57 -15.28 -4.54
C ASP A 378 15.76 -14.29 -4.45
N PRO A 379 16.87 -14.67 -3.78
CA PRO A 379 18.08 -13.85 -3.75
C PRO A 379 18.66 -13.53 -5.13
N ASN A 380 18.42 -14.38 -6.13
CA ASN A 380 19.02 -14.23 -7.44
C ASN A 380 18.06 -13.62 -8.48
N LEU A 381 16.89 -13.13 -8.04
CA LEU A 381 15.82 -12.63 -8.91
C LEU A 381 16.31 -11.61 -9.97
N PHE A 382 17.25 -10.75 -9.59
CA PHE A 382 17.74 -9.66 -10.45
C PHE A 382 19.15 -9.88 -11.01
N ASN A 383 19.80 -11.02 -10.77
CA ASN A 383 21.21 -11.22 -11.13
C ASN A 383 21.45 -11.12 -12.64
N ASN A 384 20.56 -11.70 -13.46
CA ASN A 384 20.68 -11.61 -14.91
C ASN A 384 20.56 -10.17 -15.40
N ALA A 385 19.61 -9.41 -14.84
CA ALA A 385 19.42 -7.99 -15.16
C ALA A 385 20.62 -7.15 -14.74
N LEU A 386 21.15 -7.39 -13.54
CA LEU A 386 22.37 -6.75 -13.06
C LEU A 386 23.56 -7.03 -13.96
N ASN A 387 23.73 -8.27 -14.42
CA ASN A 387 24.83 -8.63 -15.30
C ASN A 387 24.74 -7.92 -16.64
N GLU A 388 23.57 -7.88 -17.28
CA GLU A 388 23.36 -7.11 -18.53
C GLU A 388 23.66 -5.62 -18.32
N LEU A 389 23.18 -5.08 -17.21
CA LEU A 389 23.28 -3.66 -16.88
C LEU A 389 24.70 -3.22 -16.51
N ILE A 390 25.45 -4.06 -15.78
CA ILE A 390 26.87 -3.80 -15.49
C ILE A 390 27.69 -3.76 -16.77
N GLN A 391 27.40 -4.62 -17.75
CA GLN A 391 28.06 -4.55 -19.06
C GLN A 391 27.73 -3.23 -19.77
N LEU A 392 26.48 -2.77 -19.72
CA LEU A 392 26.09 -1.47 -20.27
C LEU A 392 26.80 -0.30 -19.59
N ILE A 393 26.89 -0.30 -18.25
CA ILE A 393 27.62 0.72 -17.49
C ILE A 393 29.10 0.72 -17.89
N LYS A 394 29.73 -0.46 -17.98
CA LYS A 394 31.13 -0.60 -18.39
C LYS A 394 31.39 -0.03 -19.79
N MET A 395 30.51 -0.33 -20.74
CA MET A 395 30.67 0.11 -22.13
C MET A 395 30.40 1.60 -22.31
N ASN A 396 29.41 2.16 -21.60
CA ASN A 396 28.87 3.49 -21.90
C ASN A 396 29.25 4.58 -20.89
N LEU A 397 29.50 4.25 -19.62
CA LEU A 397 29.67 5.24 -18.55
C LEU A 397 31.05 5.18 -17.90
N ALA A 398 31.60 3.99 -17.72
CA ALA A 398 32.81 3.80 -16.91
C ALA A 398 34.00 4.59 -17.47
N LYS A 399 34.23 4.55 -18.79
CA LYS A 399 35.33 5.26 -19.43
C LYS A 399 35.26 6.77 -19.22
N ASP A 400 34.07 7.34 -19.38
CA ASP A 400 33.85 8.78 -19.33
C ASP A 400 33.91 9.30 -17.88
N PHE A 401 33.49 8.47 -16.92
CA PHE A 401 33.61 8.78 -15.50
C PHE A 401 35.05 9.05 -15.07
N TRP A 402 36.01 8.26 -15.53
CA TRP A 402 37.42 8.43 -15.17
C TRP A 402 38.00 9.78 -15.59
N SER A 403 37.47 10.36 -16.66
CA SER A 403 37.84 11.72 -17.12
C SER A 403 36.93 12.82 -16.58
N SER A 404 35.90 12.48 -15.80
CA SER A 404 34.90 13.43 -15.33
C SER A 404 35.37 14.25 -14.13
N MET A 405 34.77 15.43 -13.96
CA MET A 405 34.98 16.27 -12.77
C MET A 405 34.56 15.56 -11.47
N PHE A 406 33.59 14.63 -11.55
CA PHE A 406 33.11 13.86 -10.39
C PHE A 406 34.19 12.92 -9.84
N PHE A 407 34.93 12.26 -10.73
CA PHE A 407 36.05 11.42 -10.32
C PHE A 407 37.22 12.23 -9.77
N LEU A 408 37.56 13.36 -10.41
CA LEU A 408 38.59 14.27 -9.92
C LEU A 408 38.28 14.77 -8.51
N LYS A 409 37.03 15.19 -8.28
CA LYS A 409 36.54 15.61 -6.96
C LYS A 409 36.61 14.48 -5.93
N LEU A 410 36.16 13.27 -6.28
CA LEU A 410 36.26 12.09 -5.39
C LEU A 410 37.71 11.79 -5.00
N LYS A 411 38.64 11.87 -5.97
CA LYS A 411 40.06 11.65 -5.75
C LYS A 411 40.65 12.70 -4.80
N GLU A 412 40.33 13.98 -5.02
CA GLU A 412 40.76 15.09 -4.17
C GLU A 412 40.26 14.94 -2.73
N GLU A 413 38.97 14.66 -2.54
CA GLU A 413 38.36 14.42 -1.23
C GLU A 413 39.02 13.25 -0.49
N THR A 414 39.39 12.20 -1.22
CA THR A 414 40.08 11.04 -0.64
C THR A 414 41.51 11.39 -0.23
N SER A 415 42.25 12.17 -1.04
CA SER A 415 43.60 12.62 -0.70
C SER A 415 43.66 13.60 0.47
N MET A 416 42.73 14.55 0.55
CA MET A 416 42.66 15.53 1.64
C MET A 416 42.39 14.85 2.99
N ARG A 417 41.55 13.81 2.99
CA ARG A 417 41.22 13.04 4.19
C ARG A 417 42.36 12.12 4.66
N SER A 418 43.13 11.57 3.72
CA SER A 418 44.36 10.83 4.01
C SER A 418 45.40 11.74 4.68
N ASN A 419 45.65 12.93 4.11
CA ASN A 419 46.62 13.89 4.61
C ASN A 419 46.19 14.49 5.97
N GLY A 420 44.89 14.75 6.17
CA GLY A 420 44.36 15.22 7.45
C GLY A 420 44.58 14.23 8.59
N ARG A 421 44.47 12.91 8.31
CA ARG A 421 44.75 11.87 9.31
C ARG A 421 46.24 11.67 9.56
N GLU A 422 47.12 11.83 8.57
CA GLU A 422 48.56 11.83 8.83
C GLU A 422 48.96 12.98 9.78
N ILE A 423 48.36 14.16 9.62
CA ILE A 423 48.60 15.30 10.53
C ILE A 423 48.06 15.00 11.95
N GLU A 424 46.90 14.36 12.08
CA GLU A 424 46.32 13.92 13.37
C GLU A 424 47.14 12.78 14.03
N GLN A 425 47.70 11.87 13.23
CA GLN A 425 48.55 10.79 13.71
C GLN A 425 49.92 11.34 14.14
N ILE A 426 50.52 12.26 13.39
CA ILE A 426 51.79 12.92 13.74
C ILE A 426 51.63 13.81 15.00
N THR A 427 50.46 14.41 15.22
CA THR A 427 50.19 15.17 16.46
C THR A 427 49.93 14.27 17.67
N SER A 428 49.36 13.08 17.47
CA SER A 428 49.12 12.09 18.53
C SER A 428 50.41 11.43 19.08
N TRP A 429 51.43 11.20 18.22
CA TRP A 429 52.72 10.64 18.64
C TRP A 429 53.69 11.63 19.29
N ASN A 430 53.36 12.93 19.32
CA ASN A 430 54.23 13.98 19.86
C ASN A 430 53.88 14.46 21.28
N LEU A 431 52.98 13.79 21.99
CA LEU A 431 52.65 14.10 23.38
C LEU A 431 53.08 12.98 24.33
N SER A 432 54.35 13.01 24.73
CA SER A 432 54.78 12.44 26.01
C SER A 432 54.54 13.45 27.15
N PRO A 433 54.09 13.02 28.33
CA PRO A 433 53.55 13.90 29.35
C PRO A 433 54.68 14.55 30.15
N ARG A 434 54.77 15.88 30.13
CA ARG A 434 55.45 16.62 31.18
C ARG A 434 54.41 17.35 32.02
N LEU A 435 54.33 16.93 33.28
CA LEU A 435 53.68 17.63 34.37
C LEU A 435 54.11 19.11 34.40
N SER A 436 53.13 20.00 34.50
CA SER A 436 53.25 21.18 35.35
C SER A 436 51.87 21.68 35.77
N SER A 437 51.55 21.43 37.03
CA SER A 437 50.49 22.03 37.82
C SER A 437 50.76 23.52 38.03
N VAL A 438 49.79 24.39 37.74
CA VAL A 438 49.60 25.67 38.46
C VAL A 438 48.10 25.98 38.52
N GLN A 439 47.58 26.04 39.75
CA GLN A 439 46.27 26.58 40.11
C GLN A 439 46.33 28.11 40.23
N GLY A 440 45.20 28.75 39.94
CA GLY A 440 44.88 30.16 40.23
C GLY A 440 43.77 30.61 39.27
N ALA A 441 42.48 30.53 39.62
CA ALA A 441 41.69 31.37 40.54
C ALA A 441 41.27 32.71 39.89
N ASP A 442 39.97 32.98 40.01
CA ASP A 442 39.15 34.16 39.58
C ASP A 442 38.85 34.20 38.07
N ASP A 443 37.62 34.32 37.54
CA ASP A 443 36.39 35.03 37.94
C ASP A 443 35.26 34.64 36.91
N PRO A 444 33.97 35.07 36.99
CA PRO A 444 32.92 34.55 37.86
C PRO A 444 31.57 34.36 37.14
N PHE A 445 31.24 33.21 36.55
CA PHE A 445 29.83 32.90 36.26
C PHE A 445 29.64 31.38 36.27
N HIS A 446 29.21 30.83 37.41
CA HIS A 446 27.99 30.04 37.53
C HIS A 446 27.97 29.33 38.88
N GLN A 447 27.13 29.89 39.75
CA GLN A 447 26.76 29.37 41.05
C GLN A 447 25.95 28.07 40.88
N GLU A 448 26.45 27.03 41.56
CA GLU A 448 25.77 25.92 42.23
C GLU A 448 24.33 25.54 41.78
N GLN A 449 24.14 24.27 41.43
CA GLN A 449 23.47 23.26 42.29
C GLN A 449 23.02 22.04 41.45
N PHE A 450 23.73 20.92 41.61
CA PHE A 450 23.11 19.59 41.69
C PHE A 450 23.42 19.08 43.09
N PRO A 451 22.51 18.39 43.80
CA PRO A 451 22.51 16.91 43.71
C PRO A 451 21.10 16.33 44.03
N LYS A 452 20.77 15.03 44.09
CA LYS A 452 21.50 13.80 44.43
C LYS A 452 20.51 12.64 44.21
N GLY A 453 21.01 11.43 43.95
CA GLY A 453 20.18 10.23 44.04
C GLY A 453 20.86 8.98 43.51
N ALA A 454 21.98 8.58 44.12
CA ALA A 454 22.56 7.25 43.93
C ALA A 454 22.67 6.55 45.29
N GLY A 455 22.14 5.32 45.34
CA GLY A 455 22.62 4.22 46.17
C GLY A 455 22.09 4.13 47.60
N HIS A 456 21.39 3.04 47.90
CA HIS A 456 21.86 2.12 48.94
C HIS A 456 21.22 0.75 48.80
N ASP A 457 22.08 -0.26 48.79
CA ASP A 457 21.75 -1.67 49.02
C ASP A 457 22.74 -2.15 50.10
N SER A 458 22.22 -2.69 51.21
CA SER A 458 22.83 -3.74 52.06
C SER A 458 22.16 -3.85 53.45
N THR A 459 21.39 -4.94 53.62
CA THR A 459 21.36 -5.90 54.75
C THR A 459 21.22 -5.45 56.22
N TYR A 460 20.20 -5.99 56.95
CA TYR A 460 20.35 -7.03 58.01
C TYR A 460 18.99 -7.45 58.67
N TYR A 461 18.75 -8.78 58.71
CA TYR A 461 18.15 -9.65 59.76
C TYR A 461 16.63 -9.81 60.07
N SER A 462 16.27 -11.12 60.08
CA SER A 462 15.47 -11.92 61.03
C SER A 462 13.93 -11.93 61.07
N ASP A 463 13.43 -13.18 60.97
CA ASP A 463 12.37 -13.86 61.74
C ASP A 463 11.00 -13.16 61.87
N HIS A 464 10.00 -13.64 61.12
CA HIS A 464 9.00 -14.62 61.59
C HIS A 464 8.00 -15.03 60.48
#